data_AF-A0A829H5I9-F1
#
_entry.id   AF-A0A829H5I9-F1
#
_cell.length_a   1.000
_cell.length_b   1.000
_cell.length_c   1.000
_cell.angle_alpha   90.00
_cell.angle_beta   90.00
_cell.angle_gamma   90.00
#
_symmetry.space_group_name_H-M   'P 1'
#
loop_
_entity.id
_entity.type
_entity.pdbx_description
1 polymer ?
#
loop_
_entity_poly.entity_id
_entity_poly.type
_entity_poly.pdbx_seq_one_letter_code
_entity_poly.pdbx_strand_id
1 'polypeptide(L)'
;MADTKKQLRWYNVALIAFVSVWGLGNVFNNYAQQGLSVVTSWILIMAIYFVPYALIVGQLGSTFKDQAGGVSSWIKETGTVRLAY
;
A
#
# COMPACT_ATOMS: atom_id res chain seq x y z
N MET A 1 -0.15 35.57 -11.33
CA MET A 1 -0.86 34.51 -10.58
C MET A 1 -0.63 33.20 -11.31
N ALA A 2 0.28 32.36 -10.83
CA ALA A 2 0.55 31.05 -11.40
C ALA A 2 0.18 30.01 -10.35
N ASP A 3 -1.05 29.50 -10.42
CA ASP A 3 -1.51 28.32 -9.69
C ASP A 3 -0.76 27.08 -10.19
N THR A 4 0.52 26.96 -9.84
CA THR A 4 1.20 25.67 -9.85
C THR A 4 0.71 24.92 -8.64
N LYS A 5 -0.52 24.40 -8.73
CA LYS A 5 -1.06 23.42 -7.78
C LYS A 5 0.01 22.33 -7.70
N LYS A 6 0.69 22.24 -6.56
CA LYS A 6 1.74 21.27 -6.26
C LYS A 6 1.09 19.88 -6.23
N GLN A 7 0.65 19.38 -7.39
CA GLN A 7 0.12 18.05 -7.52
C GLN A 7 1.29 17.12 -7.33
N LEU A 8 1.25 16.39 -6.21
CA LEU A 8 2.17 15.29 -5.97
C LEU A 8 2.09 14.38 -7.20
N ARG A 9 3.18 14.33 -7.97
CA ARG A 9 3.22 13.46 -9.15
C ARG A 9 3.00 12.02 -8.69
N TRP A 10 2.35 11.23 -9.53
CA TRP A 10 1.97 9.85 -9.18
C TRP A 10 3.17 9.01 -8.71
N TYR A 11 4.37 9.25 -9.25
CA TYR A 11 5.58 8.57 -8.80
C TYR A 11 6.05 9.00 -7.40
N ASN A 12 5.82 10.26 -6.99
CA ASN A 12 6.12 10.71 -5.63
C ASN A 12 5.17 10.06 -4.63
N VAL A 13 3.88 9.94 -4.98
CA VAL A 13 2.89 9.21 -4.18
C VAL A 13 3.29 7.74 -4.06
N ALA A 14 3.66 7.11 -5.18
CA ALA A 14 4.11 5.73 -5.20
C ALA A 14 5.36 5.51 -4.34
N LEU A 15 6.33 6.43 -4.39
CA LEU A 15 7.54 6.36 -3.56
C LEU A 15 7.21 6.48 -2.06
N ILE A 16 6.32 7.41 -1.68
CA ILE A 16 5.90 7.58 -0.29
C ILE A 16 5.19 6.31 0.20
N ALA A 17 4.26 5.77 -0.58
CA ALA A 17 3.57 4.52 -0.24
C ALA A 17 4.55 3.35 -0.15
N PHE A 18 5.51 3.26 -1.08
CA PHE A 18 6.53 2.23 -1.09
C PHE A 18 7.42 2.29 0.15
N VAL A 19 7.98 3.45 0.50
CA VAL A 19 8.86 3.61 1.68
C VAL A 19 8.10 3.40 2.99
N SER A 20 6.81 3.72 3.02
CA SER A 20 5.96 3.48 4.20
C SER A 20 5.70 1.99 4.45
N VAL A 21 5.70 1.17 3.40
CA VAL A 21 5.47 -0.28 3.49
C VAL A 21 6.80 -1.06 3.57
N TRP A 22 7.84 -0.59 2.88
CA TRP A 22 9.14 -1.26 2.74
C TRP A 22 10.22 -0.56 3.55
N GLY A 23 10.49 -1.07 4.76
CA GLY A 23 11.64 -0.65 5.55
C GLY A 23 12.93 -1.32 5.06
N LEU A 24 13.88 -0.54 4.54
CA LEU A 24 15.18 -1.07 4.07
C LEU A 24 15.92 -1.86 5.15
N GLY A 25 15.85 -1.43 6.41
CA GLY A 25 16.46 -2.15 7.54
C GLY A 25 15.89 -3.56 7.73
N ASN A 26 14.59 -3.76 7.46
CA ASN A 26 13.98 -5.09 7.52
C ASN A 26 14.55 -6.01 6.42
N VAL A 27 14.70 -5.49 5.19
CA VAL A 27 15.26 -6.23 4.06
C VAL A 27 16.70 -6.67 4.35
N PHE A 28 17.54 -5.74 4.79
CA PHE A 28 18.95 -6.04 5.09
C PHE A 28 19.09 -7.02 6.25
N ASN A 29 18.34 -6.84 7.33
CA ASN A 29 18.41 -7.74 8.48
C ASN A 29 17.95 -9.17 8.13
N ASN A 30 16.84 -9.29 7.39
CA ASN A 30 16.34 -10.61 6.97
C ASN A 30 17.32 -11.32 6.03
N TYR A 31 17.94 -10.60 5.09
CA TYR A 31 18.96 -11.16 4.21
C TYR A 31 20.23 -11.56 4.98
N ALA A 32 20.66 -10.74 5.94
CA ALA A 32 21.82 -11.06 6.77
C ALA A 32 21.59 -12.31 7.65
N GLN A 33 20.37 -12.53 8.13
CA GLN A 33 20.04 -13.67 8.99
C GLN A 33 19.77 -14.97 8.23
N GLN A 34 19.05 -14.92 7.10
CA GLN A 34 18.57 -16.10 6.38
C GLN A 34 19.30 -16.34 5.04
N GLY A 35 20.16 -15.41 4.63
CA GLY A 35 20.88 -15.47 3.37
C GLY A 35 19.94 -15.41 2.15
N LEU A 36 20.37 -16.03 1.05
CA LEU A 36 19.67 -15.97 -0.23
C LEU A 36 18.26 -16.60 -0.21
N SER A 37 18.01 -17.56 0.68
CA SER A 37 16.71 -18.26 0.77
C SER A 37 15.54 -17.31 1.07
N VAL A 38 15.80 -16.18 1.73
CA VAL A 38 14.75 -15.21 2.06
C VAL A 38 14.18 -14.53 0.81
N VAL A 39 14.98 -14.41 -0.26
CA VAL A 39 14.56 -13.78 -1.51
C VAL A 39 13.41 -14.57 -2.15
N THR A 40 13.48 -15.90 -2.13
CA THR A 40 12.39 -16.76 -2.61
C THR A 40 11.11 -16.52 -1.82
N SER A 41 11.21 -16.38 -0.49
CA SER A 41 10.05 -16.08 0.36
C SER A 41 9.42 -14.72 0.04
N TRP A 42 10.25 -13.70 -0.25
CA TRP A 42 9.76 -12.38 -0.64
C TRP A 42 9.03 -12.41 -1.98
N ILE A 43 9.55 -13.16 -2.96
CA ILE A 43 8.88 -13.33 -4.26
C ILE A 43 7.51 -13.99 -4.08
N LEU A 44 7.43 -15.05 -3.26
CA LEU A 44 6.16 -15.73 -2.96
C LEU A 44 5.16 -14.81 -2.26
N ILE A 45 5.60 -14.07 -1.24
CA ILE A 45 4.74 -13.11 -0.52
C ILE A 45 4.30 -11.98 -1.46
N MET A 46 5.19 -11.49 -2.33
CA MET A 46 4.81 -10.48 -3.32
C MET A 46 3.71 -10.99 -4.25
N ALA A 47 3.88 -12.20 -4.79
CA ALA A 47 2.95 -12.75 -5.75
C ALA A 47 1.61 -13.13 -5.12
N ILE A 48 1.62 -13.81 -3.97
CA ILE A 48 0.42 -14.44 -3.39
C ILE A 48 -0.33 -13.47 -2.47
N TYR A 49 0.36 -12.54 -1.82
CA TYR A 49 -0.25 -11.65 -0.84
C TYR A 49 -0.29 -10.20 -1.32
N PHE A 50 0.86 -9.64 -1.73
CA PHE A 50 0.94 -8.22 -2.07
C PHE A 50 0.15 -7.87 -3.33
N VAL A 51 0.26 -8.64 -4.41
CA VAL A 51 -0.46 -8.38 -5.66
C VAL A 51 -1.98 -8.43 -5.44
N PRO A 52 -2.58 -9.49 -4.84
CA PRO A 52 -4.01 -9.50 -4.57
C PRO A 52 -4.46 -8.35 -3.67
N TYR A 53 -3.70 -8.04 -2.61
CA TYR A 53 -4.02 -6.95 -1.71
C TYR A 53 -4.02 -5.59 -2.42
N ALA A 54 -2.99 -5.31 -3.23
CA ALA A 54 -2.89 -4.06 -3.99
C ALA A 54 -4.05 -3.91 -5.01
N LEU A 55 -4.49 -5.01 -5.62
CA LEU A 55 -5.64 -5.01 -6.53
C LEU A 55 -6.95 -4.69 -5.78
N ILE A 56 -7.19 -5.30 -4.61
CA ILE A 56 -8.38 -5.04 -3.79
C ILE A 56 -8.41 -3.57 -3.32
N VAL A 57 -7.29 -3.09 -2.78
CA VAL A 57 -7.11 -1.70 -2.32
C VAL A 57 -7.26 -0.72 -3.49
N GLY A 58 -6.71 -1.04 -4.66
CA GLY A 58 -6.84 -0.25 -5.87
C GLY A 58 -8.29 -0.19 -6.37
N GLN A 59 -8.99 -1.33 -6.34
CA GLN A 59 -10.39 -1.41 -6.75
C GLN A 59 -11.27 -0.59 -5.80
N LEU A 60 -11.17 -0.79 -4.48
CA LEU A 60 -11.92 -0.02 -3.48
C LEU A 60 -11.57 1.47 -3.52
N GLY A 61 -10.29 1.82 -3.64
CA GLY A 61 -9.85 3.21 -3.81
C GLY A 61 -10.39 3.86 -5.09
N SER A 62 -10.56 3.08 -6.16
CA SER A 62 -11.22 3.52 -7.39
C SER A 62 -12.74 3.54 -7.30
N THR A 63 -13.38 2.77 -6.42
CA THR A 63 -14.84 2.81 -6.23
C THR A 63 -15.24 4.00 -5.36
N PHE A 64 -14.43 4.35 -4.36
CA PHE A 64 -14.71 5.42 -3.39
C PHE A 64 -13.83 6.66 -3.60
N LYS A 65 -13.64 7.09 -4.87
CA LYS A 65 -12.72 8.19 -5.25
C LYS A 65 -13.00 9.52 -4.55
N ASP A 66 -14.27 9.76 -4.20
CA ASP A 66 -14.75 11.00 -3.57
C ASP A 66 -14.75 10.93 -2.04
N GLN A 67 -14.39 9.78 -1.44
CA GLN A 67 -14.32 9.62 0.00
C GLN A 67 -12.87 9.77 0.51
N ALA A 68 -12.63 10.77 1.35
CA ALA A 68 -11.30 11.07 1.89
C ALA A 68 -10.83 10.14 3.04
N GLY A 69 -11.68 9.21 3.51
CA GLY A 69 -11.41 8.37 4.68
C GLY A 69 -10.52 7.14 4.42
N GLY A 70 -10.19 6.83 3.15
CA GLY A 70 -9.40 5.64 2.83
C GLY A 70 -10.06 4.35 3.31
N VAL A 71 -9.30 3.46 3.97
CA VAL A 71 -9.77 2.13 4.36
C VAL A 71 -10.96 2.18 5.33
N SER A 72 -11.02 3.15 6.26
CA SER A 72 -12.15 3.27 7.20
C SER A 72 -13.46 3.64 6.48
N SER A 73 -13.37 4.48 5.45
CA SER A 73 -14.48 4.77 4.53
C SER A 73 -14.94 3.52 3.80
N TRP A 74 -14.01 2.71 3.27
CA TRP A 74 -14.36 1.50 2.52
C TRP A 74 -15.07 0.46 3.40
N ILE A 75 -14.60 0.30 4.64
CA ILE A 75 -15.18 -0.64 5.61
C ILE A 75 -16.55 -0.15 6.09
N LYS A 76 -16.73 1.17 6.26
CA LYS A 76 -18.03 1.75 6.61
C LYS A 76 -19.09 1.51 5.53
N GLU A 77 -18.70 1.55 4.26
CA GLU A 77 -19.61 1.37 3.12
C GLU A 77 -19.83 -0.11 2.76
N THR A 78 -18.84 -0.98 3.00
CA THR A 78 -18.91 -2.41 2.63
C THR A 78 -19.33 -3.31 3.81
N GLY A 79 -19.29 -2.80 5.05
CA GLY A 79 -19.51 -3.56 6.27
C GLY A 79 -20.44 -2.87 7.27
N THR A 80 -20.14 -2.99 8.56
CA THR A 80 -20.91 -2.36 9.64
C THR A 80 -20.09 -1.26 10.30
N VAL A 81 -20.71 -0.16 10.72
CA VAL A 81 -20.03 1.02 11.32
C VAL A 81 -19.10 0.64 12.49
N ARG A 82 -19.39 -0.44 13.24
CA ARG A 82 -18.54 -0.98 14.32
C ARG A 82 -17.19 -1.55 13.88
N LEU A 83 -17.01 -1.87 12.60
CA LEU A 83 -15.74 -2.37 12.05
C LEU A 83 -14.88 -1.23 11.48
N ALA A 84 -15.45 -0.05 11.30
CA ALA A 84 -14.80 1.11 10.71
C ALA A 84 -14.13 2.04 11.74
N TYR A 85 -14.49 1.89 13.02
CA TYR A 85 -14.04 2.68 14.18
C TYR A 85 -13.67 1.75 15.33
#